data_AF-A0A9P5VIG7-F1
#
_entry.id   AF-A0A9P5VIG7-F1
#
_cell.length_a   1.000
_cell.length_b   1.000
_cell.length_c   1.000
_cell.angle_alpha   90.00
_cell.angle_beta   90.00
_cell.angle_gamma   90.00
#
_symmetry.space_group_name_H-M   'P 1'
#
loop_
_entity.id
_entity.type
_entity.pdbx_description
1 polymer ?
#
loop_
_entity_poly.entity_id
_entity_poly.type
_entity_poly.pdbx_seq_one_letter_code
_entity_poly.pdbx_strand_id
1 'polypeptide(L)'
;MKTPTLTFGVVVAALAFLSSTSAHMAISNPPAQAGPWSKNPSNTVHTWIGHQGKKFPCGGYKPGPVTKYKAGQIIPVRFWNFDIKDYKKFPPPKGLSQARHGGGACEFSLSYDGGNTWKVIGQYTKTCPDIYYEWPVQIPKNVPSCTDSNKCLFA
;
A
#
# COMPACT_ATOMS: atom_id res chain seq x y z
N MET A 1 3.27 -70.34 -13.85
CA MET A 1 3.36 -69.23 -14.83
C MET A 1 2.25 -68.23 -14.55
N LYS A 2 2.66 -66.96 -14.36
CA LYS A 2 1.95 -65.69 -14.62
C LYS A 2 0.73 -65.30 -13.76
N THR A 3 1.07 -64.56 -12.69
CA THR A 3 0.47 -63.31 -12.17
C THR A 3 0.25 -62.22 -13.25
N PRO A 4 -0.31 -61.03 -12.92
CA PRO A 4 -1.53 -60.73 -12.15
C PRO A 4 -2.41 -59.67 -12.87
N THR A 5 -3.60 -59.44 -12.34
CA THR A 5 -4.60 -58.44 -12.76
C THR A 5 -4.07 -57.00 -12.63
N LEU A 6 -4.19 -56.21 -13.70
CA LEU A 6 -3.75 -54.81 -13.79
C LEU A 6 -4.83 -53.88 -13.21
N THR A 7 -4.72 -53.51 -11.94
CA THR A 7 -5.53 -52.42 -11.35
C THR A 7 -4.98 -51.07 -11.82
N PHE A 8 -5.76 -50.35 -12.63
CA PHE A 8 -5.52 -48.95 -13.00
C PHE A 8 -5.71 -48.06 -11.77
N GLY A 9 -4.62 -47.76 -11.06
CA GLY A 9 -4.59 -46.71 -10.06
C GLY A 9 -4.55 -45.34 -10.73
N VAL A 10 -5.67 -44.61 -10.73
CA VAL A 10 -5.69 -43.20 -11.12
C VAL A 10 -5.01 -42.40 -10.01
N VAL A 11 -3.72 -42.12 -10.16
CA VAL A 11 -3.01 -41.16 -9.31
C VAL A 11 -3.41 -39.76 -9.78
N VAL A 12 -4.43 -39.18 -9.16
CA VAL A 12 -4.75 -37.76 -9.30
C VAL A 12 -3.68 -36.96 -8.56
N ALA A 13 -2.66 -36.51 -9.29
CA ALA A 13 -1.70 -35.54 -8.78
C ALA A 13 -2.41 -34.19 -8.60
N ALA A 14 -2.95 -33.95 -7.40
CA ALA A 14 -3.45 -32.64 -7.01
C ALA A 14 -2.27 -31.68 -6.84
N LEU A 15 -1.81 -31.06 -7.95
CA LEU A 15 -1.02 -29.84 -7.88
C LEU A 15 -1.91 -28.76 -7.30
N ALA A 16 -1.86 -28.60 -5.97
CA ALA A 16 -2.34 -27.39 -5.33
C ALA A 16 -1.53 -26.24 -5.89
N PHE A 17 -2.14 -25.47 -6.81
CA PHE A 17 -1.64 -24.16 -7.18
C PHE A 17 -1.57 -23.34 -5.89
N LEU A 18 -0.37 -23.23 -5.31
CA LEU A 18 -0.03 -22.24 -4.32
C LEU A 18 -0.23 -20.88 -4.99
N SER A 19 -1.45 -20.37 -4.91
CA SER A 19 -1.75 -19.01 -5.27
C SER A 19 -1.03 -18.15 -4.24
N SER A 20 0.14 -17.62 -4.62
CA SER A 20 0.84 -16.61 -3.86
C SER A 20 -0.06 -15.37 -3.82
N THR A 21 -0.95 -15.31 -2.83
CA THR A 21 -1.76 -14.12 -2.60
C THR A 21 -0.80 -13.04 -2.13
N SER A 22 -0.39 -12.16 -3.04
CA SER A 22 0.35 -10.95 -2.69
C SER A 22 -0.62 -10.02 -1.96
N ALA A 23 -0.72 -10.17 -0.64
CA ALA A 23 -1.70 -9.49 0.20
C ALA A 23 -1.21 -8.10 0.67
N HIS A 24 -0.74 -7.25 -0.24
CA HIS A 24 0.01 -6.08 0.15
C HIS A 24 -0.24 -4.85 -0.73
N MET A 25 -0.33 -3.69 -0.07
CA MET A 25 -0.76 -2.42 -0.65
C MET A 25 0.22 -1.30 -0.28
N ALA A 26 0.26 -0.26 -1.12
CA ALA A 26 1.00 0.98 -0.86
C ALA A 26 0.15 2.19 -1.25
N ILE A 27 0.41 3.35 -0.65
CA ILE A 27 -0.25 4.60 -1.04
C ILE A 27 0.32 5.07 -2.39
N SER A 28 -0.53 5.28 -3.39
CA SER A 28 -0.15 5.81 -4.71
C SER A 28 -0.43 7.28 -4.89
N ASN A 29 -1.42 7.81 -4.18
CA ASN A 29 -1.68 9.24 -4.12
C ASN A 29 -1.87 9.67 -2.66
N PRO A 30 -1.10 10.66 -2.15
CA PRO A 30 0.07 11.25 -2.79
C PRO A 30 1.14 10.17 -3.08
N PRO A 31 2.01 10.36 -4.09
CA PRO A 31 3.08 9.42 -4.40
C PRO A 31 3.96 9.11 -3.18
N ALA A 32 3.84 7.90 -2.62
CA ALA A 32 4.59 7.47 -1.44
C ALA A 32 6.05 7.11 -1.76
N GLN A 33 6.81 6.77 -0.73
CA GLN A 33 8.20 6.34 -0.91
C GLN A 33 8.27 4.99 -1.63
N ALA A 34 9.30 4.79 -2.44
CA ALA A 34 9.67 3.52 -3.10
C ALA A 34 8.60 2.82 -3.98
N GLY A 35 7.49 3.47 -4.33
CA GLY A 35 6.57 2.96 -5.34
C GLY A 35 7.10 3.12 -6.77
N PRO A 36 6.38 2.59 -7.78
CA PRO A 36 6.76 2.68 -9.21
C PRO A 36 6.83 4.12 -9.76
N TRP A 37 6.27 5.09 -9.04
CA TRP A 37 6.37 6.53 -9.33
C TRP A 37 7.64 7.19 -8.79
N SER A 38 8.46 6.48 -8.01
CA SER A 38 9.67 7.02 -7.39
C SER A 38 10.93 6.71 -8.21
N LYS A 39 12.02 7.46 -7.98
CA LYS A 39 13.34 7.20 -8.57
C LYS A 39 14.02 5.95 -8.02
N ASN A 40 13.56 5.42 -6.88
CA ASN A 40 14.13 4.26 -6.20
C ASN A 40 13.00 3.25 -5.88
N PRO A 41 12.35 2.67 -6.91
CA PRO A 41 11.25 1.75 -6.69
C PRO A 41 11.74 0.49 -5.97
N SER A 42 10.87 -0.12 -5.16
CA SER A 42 11.14 -1.37 -4.47
C SER A 42 9.99 -2.34 -4.64
N ASN A 43 10.33 -3.59 -4.99
CA ASN A 43 9.36 -4.69 -5.05
C ASN A 43 8.78 -5.06 -3.68
N THR A 44 9.30 -4.48 -2.60
CA THR A 44 8.86 -4.72 -1.21
C THR A 44 8.11 -3.52 -0.62
N VAL A 45 7.79 -2.48 -1.41
CA VAL A 45 7.09 -1.25 -0.95
C VAL A 45 5.79 -1.53 -0.19
N HIS A 46 5.21 -2.69 -0.45
CA HIS A 46 3.95 -3.16 0.08
C HIS A 46 4.11 -3.90 1.42
N THR A 47 5.34 -4.24 1.82
CA THR A 47 5.64 -5.02 3.03
C THR A 47 5.36 -4.18 4.28
N TRP A 48 4.67 -4.78 5.27
CA TRP A 48 4.36 -4.09 6.52
C TRP A 48 5.60 -3.84 7.39
N ILE A 49 5.51 -2.86 8.28
CA ILE A 49 6.60 -2.49 9.20
C ILE A 49 6.92 -3.63 10.16
N GLY A 50 8.20 -3.94 10.35
CA GLY A 50 8.65 -5.04 11.20
C GLY A 50 8.82 -6.38 10.47
N HIS A 51 8.37 -6.50 9.21
CA HIS A 51 8.64 -7.67 8.37
C HIS A 51 9.76 -7.38 7.36
N GLN A 52 10.58 -8.39 7.03
CA GLN A 52 11.69 -8.29 6.06
C GLN A 52 12.58 -7.04 6.27
N GLY A 53 12.81 -6.65 7.52
CA GLY A 53 13.64 -5.50 7.87
C GLY A 53 13.02 -4.13 7.59
N LYS A 54 11.72 -4.02 7.31
CA LYS A 54 11.02 -2.72 7.21
C LYS A 54 11.00 -2.01 8.56
N LYS A 55 11.39 -0.73 8.55
CA LYS A 55 11.53 0.09 9.76
C LYS A 55 10.50 1.20 9.80
N PHE A 56 10.08 1.55 11.01
CA PHE A 56 9.35 2.78 11.25
C PHE A 56 10.33 3.97 11.29
N PRO A 57 9.96 5.16 10.77
CA PRO A 57 8.80 5.45 9.93
C PRO A 57 9.04 5.10 8.44
N CYS A 58 7.96 5.15 7.64
CA CYS A 58 8.01 5.11 6.18
C CYS A 58 8.73 3.89 5.56
N GLY A 59 8.76 2.75 6.24
CA GLY A 59 9.39 1.53 5.75
C GLY A 59 10.93 1.56 5.72
N GLY A 60 11.56 2.66 6.14
CA GLY A 60 12.99 2.89 6.05
C GLY A 60 13.49 3.15 4.62
N TYR A 61 12.62 3.59 3.71
CA TYR A 61 12.99 3.91 2.34
C TYR A 61 13.70 5.26 2.22
N LYS A 62 14.40 5.46 1.09
CA LYS A 62 14.92 6.78 0.73
C LYS A 62 13.75 7.74 0.45
N PRO A 63 13.93 9.06 0.69
CA PRO A 63 12.92 10.05 0.37
C PRO A 63 12.39 9.91 -1.08
N GLY A 64 11.06 9.96 -1.19
CA GLY A 64 10.32 9.84 -2.44
C GLY A 64 10.02 11.20 -3.10
N PRO A 65 9.12 11.22 -4.09
CA PRO A 65 8.63 12.46 -4.67
C PRO A 65 7.97 13.36 -3.61
N VAL A 66 8.17 14.67 -3.74
CA VAL A 66 7.55 15.66 -2.85
C VAL A 66 6.30 16.22 -3.53
N THR A 67 5.16 16.17 -2.83
CA THR A 67 3.92 16.80 -3.28
C THR A 67 3.63 18.03 -2.43
N LYS A 68 3.30 19.16 -3.07
CA LYS A 68 2.98 20.40 -2.37
C LYS A 68 1.47 20.49 -2.17
N TYR A 69 1.08 20.76 -0.93
CA TYR A 69 -0.31 20.97 -0.54
C TYR A 69 -0.45 22.29 0.23
N LYS A 70 -1.65 22.87 0.21
CA LYS A 70 -2.01 24.03 1.02
C LYS A 70 -2.80 23.60 2.25
N ALA A 71 -2.72 24.37 3.33
CA ALA A 71 -3.62 24.22 4.46
C ALA A 71 -5.09 24.28 3.98
N GLY A 72 -5.95 23.42 4.53
CA GLY A 72 -7.35 23.29 4.11
C GLY A 72 -7.60 22.46 2.85
N GLN A 73 -6.55 22.10 2.09
CA GLN A 73 -6.67 21.29 0.88
C GLN A 73 -7.05 19.84 1.22
N ILE A 74 -7.83 19.22 0.34
CA ILE A 74 -8.17 17.79 0.42
C ILE A 74 -7.15 16.99 -0.37
N ILE A 75 -6.59 15.97 0.27
CA ILE A 75 -5.74 14.94 -0.34
C ILE A 75 -6.65 13.76 -0.70
N PRO A 76 -6.86 13.44 -2.00
CA PRO A 76 -7.63 12.26 -2.38
C PRO A 76 -6.73 11.03 -2.25
N VAL A 77 -6.63 10.44 -1.06
CA VAL A 77 -5.69 9.33 -0.84
C VAL A 77 -6.12 8.12 -1.65
N ARG A 78 -5.18 7.51 -2.37
CA ARG A 78 -5.41 6.31 -3.19
C ARG A 78 -4.37 5.26 -2.85
N PHE A 79 -4.78 4.00 -2.95
CA PHE A 79 -3.90 2.86 -2.77
C PHE A 79 -3.60 2.16 -4.09
N TRP A 80 -2.52 1.39 -4.09
CA TRP A 80 -2.02 0.62 -5.21
C TRP A 80 -1.47 -0.72 -4.75
N ASN A 81 -1.53 -1.71 -5.64
CA ASN A 81 -0.86 -2.99 -5.52
C ASN A 81 -0.31 -3.41 -6.89
N PHE A 82 0.46 -4.50 -6.94
CA PHE A 82 1.17 -4.94 -8.15
C PHE A 82 0.26 -5.41 -9.30
N ASP A 83 -1.03 -5.61 -9.04
CA ASP A 83 -2.01 -5.97 -10.06
C ASP A 83 -2.42 -4.74 -10.89
N ILE A 84 -2.24 -3.51 -10.37
CA ILE A 84 -2.52 -2.27 -11.08
C ILE A 84 -1.32 -1.88 -11.95
N LYS A 85 -1.46 -2.02 -13.28
CA LYS A 85 -0.40 -1.70 -14.24
C LYS A 85 -0.18 -0.20 -14.45
N ASP A 86 -1.26 0.57 -14.49
CA ASP A 86 -1.20 2.03 -14.59
C ASP A 86 -1.69 2.68 -13.30
N TYR A 87 -0.75 3.07 -12.44
CA TYR A 87 -1.05 3.71 -11.16
C TYR A 87 -1.65 5.11 -11.29
N LYS A 88 -1.59 5.74 -12.48
CA LYS A 88 -2.16 7.07 -12.73
C LYS A 88 -3.66 7.00 -13.04
N LYS A 89 -4.11 5.87 -13.57
CA LYS A 89 -5.52 5.64 -13.89
C LYS A 89 -6.29 5.21 -12.66
N PHE A 90 -7.27 6.01 -12.29
CA PHE A 90 -8.17 5.73 -11.17
C PHE A 90 -9.64 5.93 -11.59
N PRO A 91 -10.57 5.04 -11.19
CA PRO A 91 -10.31 3.77 -10.50
C PRO A 91 -9.55 2.79 -11.43
N PRO A 92 -8.84 1.80 -10.86
CA PRO A 92 -8.21 0.77 -11.67
C PRO A 92 -9.27 -0.13 -12.36
N PRO A 93 -8.87 -0.93 -13.37
CA PRO A 93 -9.78 -1.90 -14.00
C PRO A 93 -10.49 -2.79 -12.97
N LYS A 94 -11.74 -3.14 -13.23
CA LYS A 94 -12.52 -4.05 -12.37
C LYS A 94 -11.91 -5.45 -12.40
N GLY A 95 -12.12 -6.21 -11.32
CA GLY A 95 -11.74 -7.63 -11.23
C GLY A 95 -10.30 -7.87 -10.77
N LEU A 96 -9.54 -6.82 -10.42
CA LEU A 96 -8.24 -6.97 -9.77
C LEU A 96 -8.41 -7.46 -8.33
N SER A 97 -7.49 -8.32 -7.89
CA SER A 97 -7.36 -8.67 -6.48
C SER A 97 -6.94 -7.43 -5.71
N GLN A 98 -7.70 -7.07 -4.67
CA GLN A 98 -7.39 -5.89 -3.88
C GLN A 98 -6.24 -6.13 -2.90
N ALA A 99 -6.05 -7.38 -2.48
CA ALA A 99 -5.01 -7.74 -1.53
C ALA A 99 -5.10 -7.01 -0.16
N ARG A 100 -6.29 -6.53 0.21
CA ARG A 100 -6.50 -5.64 1.35
C ARG A 100 -6.74 -6.32 2.71
N HIS A 101 -6.59 -7.64 2.80
CA HIS A 101 -6.92 -8.41 4.02
C HIS A 101 -8.33 -8.15 4.59
N GLY A 102 -9.34 -7.94 3.73
CA GLY A 102 -10.70 -7.57 4.16
C GLY A 102 -10.85 -6.09 4.57
N GLY A 103 -9.78 -5.31 4.48
CA GLY A 103 -9.65 -3.94 4.94
C GLY A 103 -9.55 -3.85 6.46
N GLY A 104 -9.81 -2.67 7.00
CA GLY A 104 -9.73 -2.40 8.42
C GLY A 104 -9.87 -0.90 8.66
N ALA A 105 -8.98 -0.39 9.52
CA ALA A 105 -8.89 1.03 9.79
C ALA A 105 -7.61 1.62 9.19
N CYS A 106 -7.69 2.86 8.73
CA CYS A 106 -6.56 3.69 8.38
C CYS A 106 -6.59 4.97 9.20
N GLU A 107 -5.43 5.41 9.65
CA GLU A 107 -5.19 6.75 10.17
C GLU A 107 -4.22 7.45 9.24
N PHE A 108 -4.47 8.72 9.00
CA PHE A 108 -3.62 9.59 8.19
C PHE A 108 -3.07 10.69 9.07
N SER A 109 -1.75 10.85 9.08
CA SER A 109 -1.06 11.71 10.02
C SER A 109 -0.03 12.61 9.37
N LEU A 110 0.24 13.74 10.01
CA LEU A 110 1.35 14.62 9.67
C LEU A 110 2.44 14.57 10.74
N SER A 111 3.69 14.58 10.27
CA SER A 111 4.89 14.76 11.08
C SER A 111 5.70 15.94 10.53
N TYR A 112 6.27 16.72 11.44
CA TYR A 112 7.09 17.91 11.14
C TYR A 112 8.55 17.74 11.59
N ASP A 113 8.90 16.59 12.18
CA ASP A 113 10.18 16.35 12.83
C ASP A 113 10.87 15.07 12.34
N GLY A 114 10.57 14.62 11.11
CA GLY A 114 11.16 13.42 10.53
C GLY A 114 10.57 12.11 11.05
N GLY A 115 9.38 12.16 11.64
CA GLY A 115 8.60 11.00 12.09
C GLY A 115 8.82 10.64 13.54
N ASN A 116 9.35 11.56 14.35
CA ASN A 116 9.47 11.39 15.79
C ASN A 116 8.12 11.65 16.49
N THR A 117 7.34 12.61 16.00
CA THR A 117 5.98 12.89 16.50
C THR A 117 4.97 12.98 15.36
N TRP A 118 3.74 12.56 15.64
CA TRP A 118 2.67 12.48 14.66
C TRP A 118 1.37 13.09 15.20
N LYS A 119 0.61 13.72 14.32
CA LYS A 119 -0.75 14.20 14.59
C LYS A 119 -1.70 13.63 13.54
N VAL A 120 -2.72 12.90 14.00
CA VAL A 120 -3.77 12.36 13.15
C VAL A 120 -4.62 13.50 12.59
N ILE A 121 -4.86 13.48 11.28
CA ILE A 121 -5.67 14.47 10.54
C ILE A 121 -6.82 13.85 9.77
N GLY A 122 -6.90 12.51 9.71
CA GLY A 122 -7.99 11.78 9.11
C GLY A 122 -8.01 10.34 9.58
N GLN A 123 -9.21 9.76 9.68
CA GLN A 123 -9.38 8.38 10.09
C GLN A 123 -10.55 7.76 9.34
N TYR A 124 -10.35 6.53 8.90
CA TYR A 124 -11.38 5.67 8.34
C TYR A 124 -11.39 4.39 9.15
N THR A 125 -12.50 4.06 9.77
CA THR A 125 -12.58 2.95 10.73
C THR A 125 -13.02 1.63 10.12
N LYS A 126 -13.38 1.65 8.84
CA LYS A 126 -13.87 0.48 8.10
C LYS A 126 -13.33 0.49 6.69
N THR A 127 -13.17 -0.72 6.15
CA THR A 127 -12.86 -1.05 4.76
C THR A 127 -11.56 -0.50 4.15
N CYS A 128 -10.88 0.45 4.80
CA CYS A 128 -9.59 0.98 4.37
C CYS A 128 -8.45 -0.01 4.67
N PRO A 129 -7.49 -0.22 3.76
CA PRO A 129 -7.38 0.35 2.41
C PRO A 129 -8.23 -0.38 1.35
N ASP A 130 -8.67 0.30 0.30
CA ASP A 130 -9.30 -0.30 -0.90
C ASP A 130 -8.79 0.45 -2.15
N ILE A 131 -8.43 -0.31 -3.20
CA ILE A 131 -7.87 0.23 -4.46
C ILE A 131 -8.91 0.88 -5.38
N TYR A 132 -10.21 0.64 -5.15
CA TYR A 132 -11.29 1.17 -5.98
C TYR A 132 -11.88 2.47 -5.44
N TYR A 133 -11.47 2.91 -4.25
CA TYR A 133 -11.99 4.10 -3.57
C TYR A 133 -10.89 5.13 -3.29
N GLU A 134 -11.29 6.39 -3.28
CA GLU A 134 -10.49 7.45 -2.69
C GLU A 134 -10.83 7.61 -1.22
N TRP A 135 -9.85 8.05 -0.46
CA TRP A 135 -9.96 8.31 0.97
C TRP A 135 -9.61 9.79 1.20
N PRO A 136 -10.55 10.73 0.98
CA PRO A 136 -10.29 12.15 1.13
C PRO A 136 -9.80 12.53 2.54
N VAL A 137 -8.65 13.17 2.64
CA VAL A 137 -8.11 13.67 3.92
C VAL A 137 -7.95 15.18 3.82
N GLN A 138 -8.65 15.92 4.66
CA GLN A 138 -8.49 17.38 4.69
C GLN A 138 -7.29 17.75 5.57
N ILE A 139 -6.37 18.52 5.00
CA ILE A 139 -5.29 19.13 5.77
C ILE A 139 -5.91 20.22 6.67
N PRO A 140 -5.63 20.24 7.98
CA PRO A 140 -6.14 21.28 8.87
C PRO A 140 -5.82 22.69 8.35
N LYS A 141 -6.79 23.61 8.44
CA LYS A 141 -6.65 24.99 7.93
C LYS A 141 -5.59 25.80 8.69
N ASN A 142 -5.30 25.42 9.92
CA ASN A 142 -4.33 26.07 10.82
C ASN A 142 -3.01 25.29 10.94
N VAL A 143 -2.75 24.34 10.04
CA VAL A 143 -1.50 23.58 10.07
C VAL A 143 -0.31 24.52 9.76
N PRO A 144 0.82 24.44 10.48
CA PRO A 144 2.00 25.22 10.13
C PRO A 144 2.57 24.83 8.77
N SER A 145 3.26 25.77 8.11
CA SER A 145 4.02 25.46 6.90
C SER A 145 5.19 24.54 7.21
N CYS A 146 5.36 23.51 6.38
CA CYS A 146 6.48 22.59 6.47
C CYS A 146 7.29 22.67 5.17
N THR A 147 8.48 23.27 5.22
CA THR A 147 9.31 23.52 4.03
C THR A 147 10.52 22.60 3.92
N ASP A 148 10.86 21.86 4.97
CA ASP A 148 11.94 20.88 4.97
C ASP A 148 11.39 19.49 4.60
N SER A 149 11.44 19.15 3.31
CA SER A 149 10.91 17.88 2.81
C SER A 149 11.54 16.62 3.42
N ASN A 150 12.68 16.74 4.14
CA ASN A 150 13.26 15.60 4.86
C ASN A 150 12.63 15.38 6.24
N LYS A 151 11.88 16.36 6.77
CA LYS A 151 11.20 16.29 8.07
C LYS A 151 9.68 16.19 7.94
N CYS A 152 9.13 16.76 6.87
CA CYS A 152 7.70 16.80 6.60
C CYS A 152 7.23 15.46 6.02
N LEU A 153 6.42 14.73 6.78
CA LEU A 153 5.89 13.44 6.34
C LEU A 153 4.37 13.42 6.43
N PHE A 154 3.76 12.82 5.41
CA PHE A 154 2.38 12.34 5.42
C PHE A 154 2.43 10.82 5.41
N ALA A 155 1.73 10.18 6.35
CA ALA A 155 1.62 8.73 6.48
C ALA A 155 0.15 8.34 6.53
#